data_AF-A0A4U5JLY4-F1
#
_entry.id   AF-A0A4U5JLY4-F1
#
_cell.length_a   1.000
_cell.length_b   1.000
_cell.length_c   1.000
_cell.angle_alpha   90.00
_cell.angle_beta   90.00
_cell.angle_gamma   90.00
#
_symmetry.space_group_name_H-M   'P 1'
#
loop_
_entity.id
_entity.type
_entity.pdbx_description
1 polymer ?
#
loop_
_entity_poly.entity_id
_entity_poly.type
_entity_poly.pdbx_seq_one_letter_code
_entity_poly.pdbx_strand_id
1 'polypeptide(L)'
;MQALVLMVQVETVFCALCGLVILWMQVRAFLKHGRKFFLTLANSTIFAFVGMGLTAYPYFVPVSEAESIELFKLSVPIYVLATVLATWGGVQFFRAYDEK
;
A
#
# COMPACT_ATOMS: atom_id res chain seq x y z
N MET A 1 18.07 -3.21 -20.09
CA MET A 1 17.35 -2.09 -19.43
C MET A 1 15.85 -2.15 -19.67
N GLN A 2 15.38 -2.24 -20.93
CA GLN A 2 13.94 -2.33 -21.24
C GLN A 2 13.21 -3.52 -20.58
N ALA A 3 13.83 -4.71 -20.54
CA ALA A 3 13.24 -5.87 -19.88
C ALA A 3 13.03 -5.67 -18.37
N LEU A 4 13.95 -4.97 -17.70
CA LEU A 4 13.84 -4.68 -16.27
C LEU A 4 12.70 -3.69 -15.99
N VAL A 5 12.58 -2.64 -16.81
CA VAL A 5 11.47 -1.66 -16.70
C VAL A 5 10.12 -2.37 -16.89
N LEU A 6 10.01 -3.25 -17.88
CA LEU A 6 8.79 -4.02 -18.12
C LEU A 6 8.44 -4.92 -16.92
N MET A 7 9.41 -5.59 -16.31
CA MET A 7 9.18 -6.39 -15.11
C MET A 7 8.61 -5.55 -13.97
N VAL A 8 9.20 -4.37 -13.71
CA VAL A 8 8.72 -3.46 -12.65
C VAL A 8 7.30 -2.97 -12.94
N GLN A 9 6.99 -2.64 -14.20
CA GLN A 9 5.64 -2.23 -14.59
C GLN A 9 4.62 -3.35 -14.35
N VAL A 10 4.94 -4.58 -14.77
CA VAL A 10 4.07 -5.75 -14.59
C VAL A 10 3.87 -6.06 -13.11
N GLU A 11 4.95 -6.08 -12.32
CA GLU A 11 4.89 -6.26 -10.87
C GLU A 11 4.01 -5.20 -10.21
N THR A 12 4.16 -3.93 -10.60
CA THR A 12 3.34 -2.82 -10.08
C THR A 12 1.85 -3.07 -10.35
N VAL A 13 1.50 -3.52 -11.56
CA VAL A 13 0.10 -3.82 -11.91
C VAL A 13 -0.46 -4.97 -11.07
N PHE A 14 0.30 -6.07 -10.90
CA PHE A 14 -0.12 -7.18 -10.06
C PHE A 14 -0.27 -6.78 -8.59
N CYS A 15 0.70 -6.04 -8.04
CA CYS A 15 0.63 -5.49 -6.70
C CYS A 15 -0.57 -4.58 -6.51
N ALA A 16 -0.90 -3.75 -7.52
CA ALA A 16 -2.07 -2.89 -7.47
C ALA A 16 -3.37 -3.69 -7.41
N LEU A 17 -3.51 -4.73 -8.24
CA LEU A 17 -4.69 -5.61 -8.23
C LEU A 17 -4.85 -6.33 -6.88
N CYS A 18 -3.76 -6.88 -6.33
CA CYS A 18 -3.76 -7.49 -5.00
C CYS A 18 -4.17 -6.48 -3.92
N GLY A 19 -3.61 -5.26 -3.96
CA GLY A 19 -3.96 -4.18 -3.04
C GLY A 19 -5.44 -3.81 -3.11
N LEU A 20 -6.07 -3.84 -4.29
CA LEU A 20 -7.49 -3.50 -4.45
C LEU A 20 -8.38 -4.55 -3.80
N VAL A 21 -8.03 -5.83 -3.97
CA VAL A 21 -8.73 -6.95 -3.31
C VAL A 21 -8.59 -6.83 -1.79
N ILE A 22 -7.39 -6.56 -1.28
CA ILE A 22 -7.13 -6.38 0.16
C ILE A 22 -7.95 -5.20 0.71
N LEU A 23 -7.92 -4.04 0.03
CA LEU A 23 -8.67 -2.86 0.45
C LEU A 23 -10.18 -3.14 0.48
N TRP A 24 -10.70 -3.80 -0.56
CA TRP A 24 -12.11 -4.19 -0.61
C TRP A 24 -12.49 -5.12 0.56
N MET A 25 -11.66 -6.12 0.87
CA MET A 25 -11.89 -7.01 2.01
C MET A 25 -11.87 -6.26 3.35
N GLN A 26 -10.92 -5.35 3.55
CA GLN A 26 -10.81 -4.54 4.77
C GLN A 26 -12.02 -3.62 4.95
N VAL A 27 -12.44 -2.93 3.90
CA VAL A 27 -13.63 -2.06 3.91
C VAL A 27 -14.89 -2.88 4.18
N ARG A 28 -15.07 -4.02 3.49
CA ARG A 28 -16.21 -4.91 3.72
C ARG A 28 -16.25 -5.44 5.14
N ALA A 29 -15.10 -5.81 5.70
CA ALA A 29 -15.00 -6.28 7.08
C ALA A 29 -15.33 -5.17 8.09
N PHE A 30 -14.92 -3.93 7.82
CA PHE A 30 -15.34 -2.77 8.60
C PHE A 30 -16.87 -2.61 8.58
N LEU A 31 -17.48 -2.61 7.40
CA LEU A 31 -18.94 -2.47 7.25
C LEU A 31 -19.70 -3.60 7.96
N LYS A 32 -19.16 -4.82 7.95
CA LYS A 32 -19.80 -5.98 8.60
C LYS A 32 -19.64 -6.01 10.12
N HIS A 33 -18.48 -5.60 10.65
CA HIS A 33 -18.14 -5.81 12.06
C HIS A 33 -18.05 -4.51 12.89
N GLY A 34 -18.01 -3.34 12.25
CA GLY A 34 -17.92 -2.03 12.90
C GLY A 34 -16.63 -1.78 13.68
N ARG A 35 -15.62 -2.64 13.56
CA ARG A 35 -14.37 -2.54 14.33
C ARG A 35 -13.39 -1.57 13.66
N LYS A 36 -12.95 -0.55 14.41
CA LYS A 36 -12.07 0.53 13.91
C LYS A 36 -10.73 0.03 13.35
N PHE A 37 -10.18 -1.09 13.81
CA PHE A 37 -8.91 -1.61 13.28
C PHE A 37 -9.00 -1.97 11.79
N PHE A 38 -10.18 -2.33 11.26
CA PHE A 38 -10.36 -2.56 9.82
C PHE A 38 -10.22 -1.27 9.01
N LEU A 39 -10.62 -0.11 9.56
CA LEU A 39 -10.34 1.19 8.94
C LEU A 39 -8.84 1.51 8.98
N THR A 40 -8.16 1.19 10.08
CA THR A 40 -6.70 1.35 10.18
C THR A 40 -5.99 0.53 9.09
N LEU A 41 -6.41 -0.72 8.90
CA LEU A 41 -5.91 -1.59 7.83
C LEU A 41 -6.24 -1.03 6.44
N ALA A 42 -7.45 -0.55 6.20
CA ALA A 42 -7.83 0.09 4.93
C ALA A 42 -6.94 1.31 4.63
N ASN A 43 -6.73 2.17 5.62
CA ASN A 43 -5.84 3.33 5.50
C ASN A 43 -4.39 2.90 5.23
N SER A 44 -3.89 1.84 5.86
CA SER A 44 -2.55 1.32 5.55
C SER A 44 -2.41 0.92 4.08
N THR A 45 -3.44 0.30 3.50
CA THR A 45 -3.44 -0.11 2.10
C THR A 45 -3.50 1.11 1.17
N ILE A 46 -4.26 2.15 1.53
CA ILE A 46 -4.28 3.42 0.78
C ILE A 46 -2.90 4.09 0.78
N PHE A 47 -2.23 4.18 1.93
CA PHE A 47 -0.88 4.73 1.97
C PHE A 47 0.11 3.88 1.17
N ALA A 48 0.00 2.55 1.21
CA ALA A 48 0.81 1.67 0.38
C ALA A 48 0.58 1.94 -1.12
N PHE A 49 -0.66 2.18 -1.55
CA PHE A 49 -0.96 2.58 -2.93
C PHE A 49 -0.30 3.90 -3.33
N VAL A 50 -0.35 4.91 -2.45
CA VAL A 50 0.29 6.20 -2.72
C VAL A 50 1.81 6.03 -2.82
N GLY A 51 2.42 5.30 -1.88
CA GLY A 51 3.86 4.99 -1.92
C GLY A 51 4.24 4.26 -3.22
N MET A 52 3.46 3.26 -3.61
CA MET A 52 3.63 2.51 -4.85
C MET A 52 3.50 3.39 -6.08
N GLY A 53 2.49 4.26 -6.12
CA GLY A 53 2.32 5.24 -7.18
C GLY A 53 3.56 6.11 -7.35
N LEU A 54 4.07 6.67 -6.26
CA LEU A 54 5.26 7.54 -6.28
C LEU A 54 6.53 6.80 -6.73
N THR A 55 6.77 5.59 -6.22
CA THR A 55 7.95 4.80 -6.60
C THR A 55 7.86 4.26 -8.03
N ALA A 56 6.66 3.89 -8.47
CA ALA A 56 6.46 3.30 -9.79
C ALA A 56 6.34 4.36 -10.90
N TYR A 57 5.96 5.60 -10.58
CA TYR A 57 5.71 6.66 -11.54
C TYR A 57 6.82 6.82 -12.61
N PRO A 58 8.12 6.88 -12.27
CA PRO A 58 9.21 7.02 -13.24
C PRO A 58 9.31 5.87 -14.26
N TYR A 59 8.75 4.72 -13.93
CA TYR A 59 8.75 3.54 -14.81
C TYR A 59 7.62 3.60 -15.84
N PHE A 60 6.58 4.40 -15.64
CA PHE A 60 5.47 4.57 -16.58
C PHE A 60 5.54 5.89 -17.35
N VAL A 61 6.09 6.92 -16.72
CA VAL A 61 6.21 8.26 -17.28
C VAL A 61 7.68 8.68 -17.25
N PRO A 62 8.25 9.10 -18.39
CA PRO A 62 9.61 9.64 -18.41
C PRO A 62 9.70 10.89 -17.53
N VAL A 63 10.61 10.86 -16.56
CA VAL A 63 10.90 11.97 -15.64
C VAL A 63 12.41 12.21 -15.58
N SER A 64 12.80 13.38 -15.08
CA SER A 64 14.21 13.67 -14.81
C SER A 64 14.73 12.85 -13.61
N GLU A 65 16.04 12.63 -13.55
CA GLU A 65 16.66 11.92 -12.42
C GLU A 65 16.39 12.63 -11.08
N ALA A 66 16.48 13.95 -11.06
CA ALA A 66 16.20 14.75 -9.86
C ALA A 66 14.77 14.53 -9.34
N GLU A 67 13.78 14.56 -10.24
CA GLU A 67 12.38 14.31 -9.91
C GLU A 67 12.16 12.87 -9.42
N SER A 68 12.80 11.88 -10.07
CA SER A 68 12.74 10.49 -9.61
C SER A 68 13.28 10.32 -8.18
N ILE A 69 14.35 11.03 -7.82
CA ILE A 69 14.93 11.00 -6.47
C ILE A 69 13.98 11.65 -5.45
N GLU A 70 13.33 12.76 -5.82
CA GLU A 70 12.36 13.43 -4.95
C GLU A 70 11.12 12.56 -4.70
N LEU A 71 10.57 11.94 -5.75
CA LEU A 71 9.46 10.99 -5.63
C LEU A 71 9.83 9.81 -4.74
N PHE A 72 11.04 9.26 -4.88
CA PHE A 72 11.53 8.19 -4.03
C PHE A 72 11.62 8.64 -2.56
N LYS A 73 12.24 9.80 -2.28
CA LYS A 73 12.33 10.37 -0.93
C LYS A 73 10.96 10.57 -0.28
N LEU A 74 9.96 10.98 -1.05
CA LEU A 74 8.58 11.13 -0.57
C LEU A 74 7.89 9.78 -0.34
N SER A 75 8.17 8.78 -1.17
CA SER A 75 7.57 7.44 -1.05
C SER A 75 7.98 6.72 0.24
N VAL A 76 9.23 6.89 0.70
CA VAL A 76 9.78 6.23 1.90
C VAL A 76 8.95 6.49 3.16
N PRO A 77 8.72 7.75 3.62
CA PRO A 77 7.92 8.01 4.82
C PRO A 77 6.47 7.54 4.67
N ILE A 78 5.92 7.54 3.45
CA ILE A 78 4.56 7.05 3.18
C ILE A 78 4.49 5.53 3.38
N TYR A 79 5.48 4.77 2.91
CA TYR A 79 5.56 3.34 3.17
C TYR A 79 5.79 3.01 4.64
N VAL A 80 6.60 3.81 5.35
CA VAL A 80 6.77 3.66 6.79
C VAL A 80 5.43 3.82 7.50
N LEU A 81 4.66 4.86 7.17
CA LEU A 81 3.32 5.07 7.73
C LEU A 81 2.37 3.92 7.39
N ALA A 82 2.35 3.47 6.13
CA ALA A 82 1.57 2.31 5.71
C ALA A 82 1.89 1.07 6.57
N THR A 83 3.18 0.78 6.76
CA THR A 83 3.66 -0.38 7.53
C THR A 83 3.29 -0.29 9.00
N VAL A 84 3.44 0.89 9.62
CA VAL A 84 3.05 1.12 11.01
C VAL A 84 1.56 0.88 11.21
N LEU A 85 0.72 1.41 10.33
CA LEU A 85 -0.73 1.23 10.40
C LEU A 85 -1.15 -0.23 10.15
N ALA A 86 -0.51 -0.90 9.19
CA ALA A 86 -0.76 -2.30 8.90
C ALA A 86 -0.41 -3.18 10.11
N THR A 87 0.74 -2.94 10.72
CA THR A 87 1.22 -3.66 11.92
C THR A 87 0.28 -3.43 13.09
N TRP A 88 -0.06 -2.17 13.38
CA TRP A 88 -0.97 -1.83 14.47
C TRP A 88 -2.36 -2.44 14.26
N GLY A 89 -2.93 -2.29 13.07
CA GLY A 89 -4.23 -2.87 12.72
C GLY A 89 -4.22 -4.39 12.80
N GLY A 90 -3.13 -5.04 12.39
CA GLY A 90 -2.93 -6.48 12.48
C GLY A 90 -2.87 -6.98 13.93
N VAL A 91 -2.09 -6.33 14.80
CA VAL A 91 -2.04 -6.67 16.23
C VAL A 91 -3.42 -6.60 16.87
N GLN A 92 -4.21 -5.57 16.56
CA GLN A 92 -5.56 -5.42 17.10
C GLN A 92 -6.53 -6.48 16.56
N PHE A 93 -6.35 -6.90 15.30
CA PHE A 93 -7.12 -8.00 14.72
C PHE A 93 -6.85 -9.31 15.47
N PHE A 94 -5.59 -9.67 15.73
CA PHE A 94 -5.25 -10.88 16.48
C PHE A 94 -5.75 -10.83 17.92
N ARG A 95 -5.60 -9.70 18.62
CA ARG A 95 -6.17 -9.53 19.97
C ARG A 95 -7.68 -9.75 19.98
N ALA A 96 -8.40 -9.18 19.02
CA ALA A 96 -9.84 -9.36 18.90
C ALA A 96 -10.27 -10.79 18.53
N TYR A 97 -9.35 -11.59 17.98
CA TYR A 97 -9.56 -13.02 17.73
C TYR A 97 -9.33 -13.83 19.01
N ASP A 98 -8.26 -13.54 19.76
CA ASP A 98 -7.93 -14.22 21.02
C ASP A 98 -8.93 -13.94 22.15
N GLU A 99 -9.63 -12.79 22.09
CA GLU A 99 -10.69 -12.42 23.04
C GLU A 99 -12.04 -13.14 22.80
N LYS A 100 -12.16 -13.97 21.76
CA LYS A 100 -13.37 -14.76 21.44
C LYS A 100 -13.25 -16.21 21.86
#